data_AF-A0AAV5D585-F1
#
_entry.id   AF-A0AAV5D585-F1
#
_cell.length_a   1.000
_cell.length_b   1.000
_cell.length_c   1.000
_cell.angle_alpha   90.00
_cell.angle_beta   90.00
_cell.angle_gamma   90.00
#
_symmetry.space_group_name_H-M   'P 1'
#
loop_
_entity.id
_entity.type
_entity.pdbx_description
1 polymer ?
#
loop_
_entity_poly.entity_id
_entity_poly.type
_entity_poly.pdbx_seq_one_letter_code
_entity_poly.pdbx_strand_id
1 'polypeptide(L)' 'MTEQEARQILGISERSTWEEIVKKYDTMFEKNAKNGSFYLQSKVHRAKECLEAAYQKPDVTN' A
#
# COMPACT_ATOMS: atom_id res chain seq x y z
N MET A 1 -2.42 3.26 11.28
CA MET A 1 -1.92 3.77 10.00
C MET A 1 -3.09 4.35 9.28
N THR A 2 -2.96 5.59 8.84
CA THR A 2 -3.96 6.27 8.01
C THR A 2 -3.74 5.96 6.53
N GLU A 3 -4.74 6.23 5.70
CA GLU A 3 -4.61 6.09 4.25
C GLU A 3 -3.43 6.94 3.71
N GLN A 4 -3.30 8.17 4.19
CA GLN A 4 -2.20 9.07 3.80
C GLN A 4 -0.83 8.49 4.17
N GLU A 5 -0.66 7.94 5.37
CA GLU A 5 0.58 7.28 5.76
C GLU A 5 0.88 6.08 4.85
N ALA A 6 -0.13 5.27 4.52
CA ALA A 6 0.04 4.14 3.61
C ALA A 6 0.44 4.58 2.20
N ARG A 7 -0.15 5.67 1.68
CA ARG A 7 0.22 6.26 0.39
C ARG A 7 1.66 6.77 0.40
N GLN A 8 2.10 7.42 1.48
CA GLN A 8 3.48 7.87 1.64
C GLN A 8 4.46 6.70 1.67
N ILE A 9 4.14 5.60 2.39
CA ILE A 9 4.98 4.41 2.46
C ILE A 9 5.17 3.78 1.07
N LEU A 10 4.11 3.69 0.26
CA LEU A 10 4.17 3.13 -1.09
C LEU A 10 4.66 4.14 -2.15
N GLY A 11 4.84 5.42 -1.79
CA GLY A 11 5.25 6.48 -2.70
C GLY A 11 4.23 6.73 -3.82
N ILE A 12 2.94 6.68 -3.48
CA ILE A 12 1.81 6.87 -4.40
C ILE A 12 1.02 8.13 -4.07
N SER A 13 0.27 8.65 -5.03
CA SER A 13 -0.58 9.83 -4.86
C SER A 13 -2.03 9.46 -4.54
N GLU A 14 -2.84 10.43 -4.12
CA GLU A 14 -4.29 10.22 -3.90
C GLU A 14 -5.03 9.77 -5.16
N ARG A 15 -4.52 10.14 -6.33
CA ARG A 15 -5.08 9.81 -7.65
C ARG A 15 -4.64 8.46 -8.22
N SER A 16 -3.76 7.74 -7.52
CA SER A 16 -3.26 6.46 -8.01
C SER A 16 -4.38 5.42 -8.06
N THR A 17 -4.47 4.69 -9.17
CA THR A 17 -5.44 3.61 -9.34
C THR A 17 -5.04 2.40 -8.51
N TRP A 18 -6.00 1.52 -8.24
CA TRP A 18 -5.72 0.27 -7.51
C TRP A 18 -4.59 -0.55 -8.14
N GLU A 19 -4.55 -0.63 -9.47
CA GLU A 19 -3.51 -1.33 -10.22
C GLU A 19 -2.12 -0.71 -9.99
N GLU A 20 -2.01 0.61 -9.95
CA GLU A 20 -0.75 1.30 -9.64
C GLU A 20 -0.28 1.03 -8.22
N ILE A 21 -1.22 0.96 -7.27
CA ILE A 21 -0.94 0.64 -5.86
C ILE A 21 -0.36 -0.76 -5.74
N VAL A 22 -1.03 -1.75 -6.33
CA VAL A 22 -0.57 -3.16 -6.32
C VAL A 22 0.81 -3.28 -6.97
N LYS A 23 1.01 -2.66 -8.14
CA LYS A 23 2.30 -2.68 -8.84
C LYS A 23 3.42 -2.05 -8.01
N LYS A 24 3.16 -0.94 -7.31
CA LYS A 24 4.13 -0.31 -6.42
C LYS A 24 4.43 -1.15 -5.19
N TYR A 25 3.40 -1.73 -4.59
CA TYR A 25 3.54 -2.68 -3.50
C TYR A 25 4.45 -3.85 -3.89
N ASP A 26 4.18 -4.55 -4.99
CA ASP A 26 4.97 -5.71 -5.41
C ASP A 26 6.43 -5.36 -5.65
N THR A 27 6.68 -4.24 -6.33
CA THR A 27 8.03 -3.74 -6.59
C THR A 27 8.78 -3.46 -5.28
N MET A 28 8.14 -2.79 -4.32
CA MET A 28 8.75 -2.49 -3.02
C MET A 28 8.93 -3.75 -2.17
N PHE A 29 7.95 -4.65 -2.18
CA PHE A 29 7.99 -5.88 -1.40
C PHE A 29 9.13 -6.79 -1.89
N GLU A 30 9.28 -6.98 -3.20
CA GLU A 30 10.38 -7.78 -3.75
C GLU A 30 11.74 -7.14 -3.43
N LYS A 31 11.87 -5.82 -3.59
CA LYS A 31 13.10 -5.10 -3.29
C LYS A 31 13.47 -5.20 -1.80
N ASN A 32 12.47 -5.10 -0.92
CA ASN A 32 12.67 -5.21 0.52
C ASN A 32 12.96 -6.65 0.97
N ALA A 33 12.41 -7.65 0.28
CA ALA A 33 12.73 -9.05 0.56
C ALA A 33 14.20 -9.37 0.24
N LYS A 34 14.78 -8.73 -0.79
CA LYS A 34 16.18 -8.93 -1.20
C LYS A 34 17.18 -8.10 -0.39
N ASN A 35 16.84 -6.86 -0.05
CA ASN A 35 17.79 -5.87 0.49
C ASN A 35 17.29 -5.12 1.73
N GLY A 36 16.04 -5.33 2.13
CA GLY A 36 15.40 -4.64 3.25
C GLY A 36 15.48 -5.43 4.55
N SER A 37 14.84 -4.86 5.58
CA SER A 37 14.65 -5.53 6.86
C SER A 37 13.21 -6.00 7.00
N PHE A 38 13.00 -7.00 7.87
CA PHE A 38 11.66 -7.48 8.22
C PHE A 38 10.71 -6.33 8.65
N TYR A 39 11.26 -5.32 9.34
CA TYR A 39 10.50 -4.14 9.75
C TYR A 39 10.00 -3.32 8.55
N LEU A 40 10.86 -3.05 7.56
CA LEU A 40 10.49 -2.32 6.35
C LEU A 40 9.47 -3.09 5.52
N GLN A 41 9.66 -4.40 5.40
CA GLN A 41 8.72 -5.26 4.69
C GLN A 41 7.35 -5.30 5.39
N SER A 42 7.33 -5.41 6.72
CA SER A 42 6.11 -5.34 7.53
C SER A 42 5.39 -3.99 7.38
N LYS A 43 6.13 -2.88 7.22
CA LYS A 43 5.53 -1.55 6.97
C LYS A 43 4.86 -1.47 5.60
N VAL A 44 5.53 -1.97 4.56
CA VAL A 44 4.98 -2.01 3.19
C VAL A 44 3.74 -2.91 3.12
N HIS A 45 3.77 -4.07 3.78
CA HIS A 45 2.62 -4.98 3.86
C HIS A 45 1.41 -4.32 4.52
N ARG A 46 1.61 -3.74 5.71
CA ARG A 46 0.51 -3.05 6.39
C ARG A 46 -0.05 -1.92 5.55
N ALA A 47 0.80 -1.19 4.81
CA ALA A 47 0.37 -0.06 3.97
C ALA A 47 -0.60 -0.53 2.89
N LYS A 48 -0.31 -1.67 2.26
CA LYS A 48 -1.25 -2.33 1.34
C LYS A 48 -2.56 -2.68 2.03
N GLU A 49 -2.53 -3.35 3.18
CA GLU A 49 -3.76 -3.75 3.90
C GLU A 49 -4.64 -2.54 4.27
N CYS A 50 -4.01 -1.42 4.65
CA CYS A 50 -4.73 -0.18 4.94
C CYS A 50 -5.43 0.39 3.69
N LEU A 51 -4.78 0.33 2.53
CA LEU A 51 -5.37 0.76 1.26
C LEU A 51 -6.42 -0.24 0.76
N GLU A 52 -6.20 -1.54 0.94
CA GLU A 52 -7.21 -2.58 0.66
C GLU A 52 -8.49 -2.31 1.44
N ALA A 53 -8.39 -2.02 2.74
CA ALA A 53 -9.56 -1.69 3.57
C ALA A 53 -10.27 -0.39 3.14
N ALA A 54 -9.55 0.58 2.56
CA ALA A 54 -10.13 1.81 2.03
C ALA A 54 -10.82 1.61 0.68
N TYR A 55 -10.22 0.80 -0.22
CA TYR A 55 -10.72 0.53 -1.57
C TYR A 55 -11.76 -0.61 -1.60
N GLN A 56 -11.74 -1.53 -0.63
CA GLN A 56 -12.76 -2.59 -0.46
C GLN A 56 -13.96 -2.14 0.36
N LYS A 57 -14.01 -0.92 0.89
CA LYS A 57 -15.31 -0.38 1.28
C LYS A 57 -16.14 -0.36 0.01
N PRO A 58 -17.16 -1.24 -0.11
CA PRO A 58 -18.07 -1.08 -1.21
C PRO A 58 -18.67 0.30 -1.02
N ASP A 59 -18.83 1.00 -2.13
CA ASP A 59 -19.70 2.15 -2.23
C ASP A 59 -21.10 1.73 -1.72
N VAL A 60 -21.30 1.83 -0.41
CA VAL A 60 -22.58 1.65 0.27
C VAL A 60 -22.85 2.96 0.97
N THR A 61 -23.09 3.97 0.15
CA THR A 61 -23.94 5.09 0.54
C THR A 61 -24.67 5.54 -0.71
N ASN A 62 -25.61 4.69 -1.13
CA ASN A 62 -26.73 5.06 -1.98
C ASN A 62 -27.81 5.76 -1.15
#